data_AF-A0A533YV61-F1
#
_entry.id   AF-A0A533YV61-F1
#
_cell.length_a   1.000
_cell.length_b   1.000
_cell.length_c   1.000
_cell.angle_alpha   90.00
_cell.angle_beta   90.00
_cell.angle_gamma   90.00
#
_symmetry.space_group_name_H-M   'P 1'
#
loop_
_entity.id
_entity.type
_entity.pdbx_description
1 polymer ?
#
loop_
_entity_poly.entity_id
_entity_poly.type
_entity_poly.pdbx_seq_one_letter_code
_entity_poly.pdbx_strand_id
1 'polypeptide(L)'
;MRLVLPLPPSINHQYATVQGRRVLSSAGRRFKALVGQEVLCALAERKSGPPLGQMLDGLPLSLDLRFYFESELRRDIDGGLKIAQDAVCEALGLNDNRIVEVTLRKKRDAAAPRLELSLRALSSSATF
;
A
#
# COMPACT_ATOMS: atom_id res chain seq x y z
N MET A 1 -1.02 -11.29 1.88
CA MET A 1 -1.28 -10.88 0.49
C MET A 1 -0.02 -10.26 -0.10
N ARG A 2 0.22 -10.42 -1.40
CA ARG A 2 1.29 -9.72 -2.13
C ARG A 2 0.73 -9.10 -3.38
N LEU A 3 1.17 -7.89 -3.72
CA LEU A 3 0.77 -7.15 -4.92
C LEU A 3 2.00 -6.58 -5.61
N VAL A 4 1.93 -6.47 -6.94
CA VAL A 4 2.86 -5.69 -7.74
C VAL A 4 2.09 -4.53 -8.33
N LEU A 5 2.49 -3.32 -7.98
CA LEU A 5 1.77 -2.08 -8.29
C LEU A 5 2.68 -1.15 -9.10
N PRO A 6 2.14 -0.23 -9.91
CA PRO A 6 2.92 0.90 -10.38
C PRO A 6 3.40 1.74 -9.19
N LEU A 7 4.46 2.52 -9.40
CA LEU A 7 4.91 3.46 -8.37
C LEU A 7 3.79 4.47 -8.03
N PRO A 8 3.56 4.79 -6.75
CA PRO A 8 2.62 5.83 -6.38
C PRO A 8 3.06 7.19 -6.94
N PRO A 9 2.14 8.16 -7.11
CA PRO A 9 2.53 9.54 -7.41
C PRO A 9 3.49 10.08 -6.34
N SER A 10 4.35 11.05 -6.70
CA SER A 10 5.21 11.70 -5.69
C SER A 10 4.37 12.45 -4.65
N ILE A 11 4.92 12.71 -3.47
CA ILE A 11 4.21 13.37 -2.35
C ILE A 11 3.48 14.64 -2.83
N ASN A 12 4.16 15.47 -3.62
CA ASN A 12 3.63 16.73 -4.17
C ASN A 12 2.44 16.53 -5.12
N HIS A 13 2.29 15.34 -5.68
CA HIS A 13 1.19 14.99 -6.58
C HIS A 13 0.14 14.09 -5.92
N GLN A 14 0.27 13.71 -4.65
CA GLN A 14 -0.71 12.86 -3.98
C GLN A 14 -1.96 13.63 -3.54
N TYR A 15 -1.79 14.89 -3.13
CA TYR A 15 -2.87 15.72 -2.61
C TYR A 15 -2.86 17.10 -3.27
N ALA A 16 -4.01 17.74 -3.27
CA ALA A 16 -4.18 19.12 -3.70
C ALA A 16 -4.85 19.93 -2.58
N THR A 17 -4.67 21.24 -2.60
CA THR A 17 -5.38 22.15 -1.69
C THR A 17 -6.52 22.79 -2.44
N VAL A 18 -7.75 22.59 -1.97
CA VAL A 18 -8.97 23.19 -2.54
C VAL A 18 -9.68 23.91 -1.41
N GLN A 19 -9.89 25.23 -1.54
CA GLN A 19 -10.52 26.06 -0.51
C GLN A 19 -9.89 25.89 0.89
N GLY A 20 -8.55 25.84 0.95
CA GLY A 20 -7.80 25.66 2.21
C GLY A 20 -7.82 24.24 2.79
N ARG A 21 -8.53 23.29 2.17
CA ARG A 21 -8.58 21.88 2.60
C ARG A 21 -7.68 21.02 1.74
N ARG A 22 -6.94 20.11 2.37
CA ARG A 22 -6.21 19.06 1.66
C ARG A 22 -7.17 17.96 1.22
N VAL A 23 -7.19 17.70 -0.08
CA VAL A 23 -7.99 16.64 -0.71
C VAL A 23 -7.08 15.75 -1.53
N LEU A 24 -7.47 14.49 -1.71
CA LEU A 24 -6.74 13.57 -2.59
C LEU A 24 -6.73 14.14 -4.01
N SER A 25 -5.56 14.17 -4.67
CA SER A 25 -5.45 14.68 -6.03
C SER A 25 -6.09 13.71 -7.03
N SER A 26 -6.22 14.13 -8.30
CA SER A 26 -6.66 13.21 -9.36
C SER A 26 -5.68 12.03 -9.53
N ALA A 27 -4.38 12.27 -9.42
CA ALA A 27 -3.36 11.22 -9.48
C ALA A 27 -3.44 10.28 -8.26
N GLY A 28 -3.67 10.82 -7.07
CA GLY A 28 -3.88 10.04 -5.86
C GLY A 28 -5.12 9.16 -5.96
N ARG A 29 -6.26 9.71 -6.45
CA ARG A 29 -7.49 8.95 -6.68
C ARG A 29 -7.28 7.80 -7.68
N ARG A 30 -6.64 8.07 -8.82
CA ARG A 30 -6.32 7.04 -9.81
C ARG A 30 -5.45 5.93 -9.22
N PHE A 31 -4.46 6.28 -8.41
CA PHE A 31 -3.62 5.30 -7.74
C PHE A 31 -4.44 4.43 -6.77
N LYS A 32 -5.29 5.02 -5.92
CA LYS A 32 -6.15 4.23 -4.99
C LYS A 32 -7.11 3.30 -5.74
N ALA A 33 -7.72 3.78 -6.84
CA ALA A 33 -8.60 2.96 -7.67
C ALA A 33 -7.87 1.75 -8.28
N LEU A 34 -6.65 1.96 -8.79
CA LEU A 34 -5.81 0.89 -9.33
C LEU A 34 -5.46 -0.13 -8.26
N VAL A 35 -5.03 0.31 -7.06
CA VAL A 35 -4.75 -0.62 -5.95
C VAL A 35 -5.99 -1.42 -5.58
N GLY A 36 -7.17 -0.80 -5.56
CA GLY A 36 -8.44 -1.51 -5.35
C GLY A 36 -8.67 -2.62 -6.38
N GLN A 37 -8.43 -2.34 -7.66
CA GLN A 37 -8.56 -3.33 -8.73
C GLN A 37 -7.56 -4.49 -8.56
N GLU A 38 -6.29 -4.20 -8.25
CA GLU A 38 -5.26 -5.24 -8.05
C GLU A 38 -5.56 -6.09 -6.81
N VAL A 39 -6.10 -5.49 -5.75
CA VAL A 39 -6.60 -6.22 -4.57
C VAL A 39 -7.75 -7.14 -4.97
N LEU A 40 -8.73 -6.66 -5.73
CA LEU A 40 -9.84 -7.48 -6.20
C LEU A 40 -9.37 -8.68 -7.04
N CYS A 41 -8.45 -8.46 -7.98
CA CYS A 41 -7.83 -9.54 -8.75
C CYS A 41 -7.13 -10.56 -7.85
N ALA A 42 -6.28 -10.10 -6.93
CA ALA A 42 -5.56 -10.97 -6.00
C ALA A 42 -6.50 -11.75 -5.05
N LEU A 43 -7.65 -11.17 -4.69
CA LEU A 43 -8.67 -11.85 -3.90
C LEU A 43 -9.45 -12.88 -4.71
N ALA A 44 -9.73 -12.61 -5.99
CA ALA A 44 -10.42 -13.55 -6.88
C ALA A 44 -9.59 -14.82 -7.16
N GLU A 45 -8.25 -14.71 -7.13
CA GLU A 45 -7.34 -15.84 -7.26
C GLU A 45 -7.25 -16.71 -6.00
N ARG A 46 -7.75 -16.24 -4.84
CA ARG A 46 -7.74 -17.04 -3.61
C ARG A 46 -8.75 -18.17 -3.73
N LYS A 47 -8.28 -19.40 -3.52
CA LYS A 47 -9.16 -20.55 -3.29
C LYS A 47 -10.02 -20.31 -2.04
N SER A 48 -11.23 -20.85 -2.07
CA SER A 48 -12.33 -20.63 -1.10
C SER A 48 -11.89 -20.44 0.34
N GLY A 49 -12.52 -19.48 1.02
CA GLY A 49 -12.31 -19.15 2.42
C GLY A 49 -12.99 -17.82 2.76
N PRO A 50 -13.01 -17.42 4.05
CA PRO A 50 -13.60 -16.15 4.43
C PRO A 50 -12.92 -14.95 3.75
N PRO A 51 -13.63 -13.84 3.56
CA PRO A 51 -13.08 -12.60 3.01
C PRO A 51 -11.79 -12.21 3.75
N LEU A 52 -10.71 -11.91 3.00
CA LEU A 52 -9.40 -11.66 3.61
C LEU A 52 -9.45 -10.51 4.63
N GLY A 53 -10.22 -9.45 4.34
CA GLY A 53 -10.43 -8.34 5.27
C GLY A 53 -10.94 -8.81 6.63
N GLN A 54 -11.96 -9.68 6.65
CA GLN A 54 -12.51 -10.24 7.90
C GLN A 54 -11.50 -11.14 8.63
N MET A 55 -10.68 -11.89 7.91
CA MET A 55 -9.64 -12.73 8.52
C MET A 55 -8.52 -11.91 9.18
N LEU A 56 -8.25 -10.73 8.65
CA LEU A 56 -7.19 -9.84 9.12
C LEU A 56 -7.70 -8.83 10.16
N ASP A 57 -9.00 -8.63 10.24
CA ASP A 57 -9.59 -7.70 11.19
C ASP A 57 -9.28 -8.11 12.64
N GLY A 58 -8.97 -7.12 13.47
CA GLY A 58 -8.54 -7.35 14.85
C GLY A 58 -7.12 -7.92 15.04
N LEU A 59 -6.39 -8.28 13.98
CA LEU A 59 -5.00 -8.77 14.08
C LEU A 59 -3.97 -7.63 13.89
N PRO A 60 -2.82 -7.66 14.58
CA PRO A 60 -1.71 -6.78 14.29
C PRO A 60 -1.12 -7.14 12.91
N LEU A 61 -0.84 -6.14 12.09
CA LEU A 61 -0.42 -6.32 10.71
C LEU A 61 0.97 -5.74 10.47
N SER A 62 1.73 -6.41 9.59
CA SER A 62 3.01 -5.94 9.04
C SER A 62 2.85 -5.61 7.56
N LEU A 63 3.36 -4.43 7.18
CA LEU A 63 3.38 -3.92 5.81
C LEU A 63 4.82 -3.82 5.30
N ASP A 64 5.14 -4.60 4.26
CA ASP A 64 6.41 -4.54 3.56
C ASP A 64 6.23 -3.80 2.23
N LEU A 65 6.91 -2.68 2.05
CA LEU A 65 6.92 -1.91 0.80
C LEU A 65 8.31 -1.90 0.22
N ARG A 66 8.46 -2.38 -1.01
CA ARG A 66 9.71 -2.33 -1.76
C ARG A 66 9.51 -1.55 -3.04
N PHE A 67 10.08 -0.36 -3.07
CA PHE A 67 10.06 0.53 -4.22
C PHE A 67 11.24 0.23 -5.14
N TYR A 68 10.94 -0.05 -6.40
CA TYR A 68 11.91 -0.15 -7.48
C TYR A 68 11.78 1.09 -8.34
N PHE A 69 12.75 2.01 -8.21
CA PHE A 69 12.77 3.26 -8.95
C PHE A 69 13.65 3.17 -10.18
N GLU A 70 13.38 4.04 -11.16
CA GLU A 70 14.23 4.21 -12.33
C GLU A 70 15.62 4.76 -11.96
N SER A 71 15.65 5.68 -10.99
CA SER A 71 16.85 6.33 -10.48
C SER A 71 16.85 6.32 -8.95
N GLU A 72 18.03 6.14 -8.36
CA GLU A 72 18.22 6.12 -6.91
C GLU A 72 18.03 7.48 -6.26
N LEU A 73 18.13 8.59 -7.00
CA LEU A 73 18.21 9.93 -6.40
C LEU A 73 16.90 10.73 -6.47
N ARG A 74 15.92 10.29 -7.26
CA ARG A 74 14.74 11.13 -7.56
C ARG A 74 13.66 11.16 -6.49
N ARG A 75 13.59 10.19 -5.59
CA ARG A 75 12.46 10.03 -4.66
C ARG A 75 12.89 9.51 -3.30
N ASP A 76 12.28 10.05 -2.27
CA ASP A 76 12.40 9.54 -0.91
C ASP A 76 11.69 8.19 -0.78
N ILE A 77 12.20 7.36 0.13
CA ILE A 77 11.72 5.99 0.33
C ILE A 77 10.32 5.95 0.97
N ASP A 78 10.00 6.93 1.79
CA ASP A 78 8.75 7.11 2.52
C ASP A 78 7.70 7.89 1.72
N GLY A 79 8.10 8.55 0.63
CA GLY A 79 7.20 9.40 -0.15
C GLY A 79 6.05 8.67 -0.83
N GLY A 80 6.05 7.32 -0.84
CA GLY A 80 4.91 6.50 -1.27
C GLY A 80 4.20 5.75 -0.14
N LEU A 81 4.71 5.82 1.10
CA LEU A 81 4.26 4.99 2.21
C LEU A 81 2.78 5.22 2.52
N LYS A 82 2.40 6.44 2.87
CA LYS A 82 1.06 6.72 3.41
C LYS A 82 -0.04 6.40 2.39
N ILE A 83 0.12 6.83 1.13
CA ILE A 83 -0.88 6.55 0.11
C ILE A 83 -0.99 5.05 -0.24
N ALA A 84 0.11 4.29 -0.20
CA ALA A 84 0.08 2.85 -0.43
C ALA A 84 -0.62 2.11 0.72
N GLN A 85 -0.32 2.48 1.97
CA GLN A 85 -0.99 1.98 3.16
C GLN A 85 -2.48 2.27 3.12
N ASP A 86 -2.88 3.53 2.88
CA ASP A 86 -4.28 3.94 2.80
C ASP A 86 -5.04 3.20 1.69
N ALA A 87 -4.40 3.02 0.53
CA ALA A 87 -5.02 2.36 -0.62
C ALA A 87 -5.27 0.88 -0.36
N VAL A 88 -4.28 0.15 0.18
CA VAL A 88 -4.44 -1.29 0.44
C VAL A 88 -5.38 -1.56 1.62
N CYS A 89 -5.33 -0.73 2.67
CA CYS A 89 -6.24 -0.85 3.81
C CYS A 89 -7.68 -0.55 3.41
N GLU A 90 -7.93 0.54 2.66
CA GLU A 90 -9.28 0.86 2.16
C GLU A 90 -9.83 -0.24 1.26
N ALA A 91 -9.02 -0.76 0.33
CA ALA A 91 -9.44 -1.83 -0.58
C ALA A 91 -9.78 -3.15 0.14
N LEU A 92 -9.18 -3.41 1.30
CA LEU A 92 -9.46 -4.59 2.12
C LEU A 92 -10.52 -4.34 3.21
N GLY A 93 -11.01 -3.11 3.36
CA GLY A 93 -11.90 -2.73 4.46
C GLY A 93 -11.23 -2.80 5.84
N LEU A 94 -9.91 -2.59 5.91
CA LEU A 94 -9.13 -2.64 7.14
C LEU A 94 -8.88 -1.24 7.69
N ASN A 95 -8.84 -1.11 9.02
CA ASN A 95 -8.34 0.09 9.67
C ASN A 95 -6.79 0.11 9.61
N ASP A 96 -6.22 1.23 9.16
CA ASP A 96 -4.78 1.38 9.02
C ASP A 96 -4.05 1.43 10.37
N ASN A 97 -4.76 1.69 11.47
CA ASN A 97 -4.25 1.59 12.84
C ASN A 97 -3.82 0.17 13.25
N ARG A 98 -4.20 -0.86 12.46
CA ARG A 98 -3.77 -2.24 12.67
C ARG A 98 -2.36 -2.51 12.20
N ILE A 99 -1.79 -1.63 11.37
CA ILE A 99 -0.42 -1.74 10.88
C ILE A 99 0.53 -1.32 12.01
N VAL A 100 1.20 -2.29 12.62
CA VAL A 100 2.11 -2.06 13.76
C VAL A 100 3.58 -2.19 13.37
N GLU A 101 3.84 -2.74 12.17
CA GLU A 101 5.18 -2.87 11.62
C GLU A 101 5.17 -2.42 10.15
N VAL A 102 6.10 -1.54 9.80
CA VAL A 102 6.32 -1.11 8.42
C VAL A 102 7.79 -1.32 8.05
N THR A 103 8.03 -2.07 6.99
CA THR A 103 9.37 -2.20 6.41
C THR A 103 9.40 -1.53 5.05
N LEU A 104 10.29 -0.54 4.90
CA LEU A 104 10.52 0.15 3.63
C LEU A 104 11.85 -0.29 3.02
N ARG A 105 11.85 -0.60 1.72
CA ARG A 105 13.08 -0.83 0.96
C ARG A 105 13.06 -0.03 -0.34
N LYS A 106 14.22 0.53 -0.68
CA LYS A 106 14.48 1.22 -1.93
C LYS A 106 15.45 0.39 -2.77
N LYS A 107 15.09 0.18 -4.03
CA LYS A 107 15.92 -0.49 -5.04
C LYS A 107 15.84 0.27 -6.35
N ARG A 108 16.80 0.01 -7.23
CA ARG A 108 16.79 0.50 -8.60
C ARG A 108 16.41 -0.62 -9.55
N ASP A 109 15.44 -0.36 -10.42
CA ASP A 109 15.11 -1.17 -11.59
C ASP A 109 14.54 -0.22 -12.67
N ALA A 110 15.41 0.23 -13.57
CA ALA A 110 15.04 1.18 -14.61
C ALA A 110 14.20 0.56 -15.73
N ALA A 111 14.28 -0.76 -15.91
CA ALA A 111 13.52 -1.46 -16.94
C ALA A 111 12.07 -1.70 -16.49
N ALA A 112 11.84 -1.92 -15.19
CA ALA A 112 10.52 -2.25 -14.66
C ALA A 112 10.23 -1.54 -13.31
N PRO A 113 10.05 -0.21 -13.29
CA PRO A 113 9.76 0.53 -12.08
C PRO A 113 8.40 0.14 -11.49
N ARG A 114 8.38 -0.22 -10.20
CA ARG A 114 7.20 -0.79 -9.54
C ARG A 114 7.30 -0.68 -8.02
N LEU A 115 6.17 -0.90 -7.36
CA LEU A 115 6.07 -1.17 -5.93
C LEU A 115 5.69 -2.63 -5.74
N GLU A 116 6.56 -3.39 -5.06
CA GLU A 116 6.19 -4.69 -4.51
C GLU A 116 5.67 -4.47 -3.08
N LEU A 117 4.42 -4.83 -2.82
CA LEU A 117 3.75 -4.68 -1.53
C LEU A 117 3.44 -6.06 -0.95
N SER A 118 3.72 -6.27 0.34
CA SER A 118 3.24 -7.44 1.07
C SER A 118 2.55 -7.03 2.37
N LEU A 119 1.35 -7.56 2.59
CA LEU A 119 0.60 -7.39 3.84
C LEU A 119 0.46 -8.75 4.53
N ARG A 120 0.81 -8.82 5.82
CA ARG A 120 0.78 -10.05 6.62
C ARG A 120 0.17 -9.78 8.00
N ALA A 121 -0.63 -10.73 8.49
CA ALA A 121 -0.93 -10.78 9.91
C ALA A 121 0.32 -11.21 10.68
N LEU A 122 0.59 -10.55 11.79
CA LEU A 122 1.56 -10.98 12.77
C LEU A 122 0.86 -11.99 13.69
N SER A 123 1.39 -13.21 13.78
CA SER A 123 0.95 -14.16 14.79
C SER A 123 1.25 -13.56 16.16
N SER A 124 0.27 -13.58 17.07
CA SER A 124 0.45 -13.15 18.45
C SER A 124 1.43 -14.08 19.16
N SER A 125 2.71 -13.78 19.02
CA SER A 125 3.80 -14.38 19.78
C SER A 125 4.70 -13.27 20.27
N ALA A 126 4.16 -12.42 21.14
CA ALA A 126 4.90 -11.60 22.09
C ALA A 126 3.89 -10.94 23.03
N THR A 127 3.75 -11.52 24.21
CA THR A 127 3.34 -10.82 25.42
C THR A 127 4.22 -9.56 25.54
N PHE A 128 3.61 -8.38 25.57
CA PHE A 128 4.29 -7.17 26.07
C PHE A 128 4.13 -7.12 27.59
#